data_AF-F8CBL4-F1
#
_entry.id   AF-F8CBL4-F1
#
_cell.length_a   1.000
_cell.length_b   1.000
_cell.length_c   1.000
_cell.angle_alpha   90.00
_cell.angle_beta   90.00
_cell.angle_gamma   90.00
#
_symmetry.space_group_name_H-M   'P 1'
#
loop_
_entity.id
_entity.type
_entity.pdbx_description
1 polymer ?
#
loop_
_entity_poly.entity_id
_entity_poly.type
_entity_poly.pdbx_seq_one_letter_code
_entity_poly.pdbx_strand_id
1 'polypeptide(L)'
;MLQPTPRDARAHDGSWPVLLWEPTSPRTRVGAARPPLGSTESRTVVLELRPRLRPADADVTVGSGAECDIVLAESTVSRLHARFRREPHTGLWSVTDLESERGTYQDGVLILPGRPAPLLCRSRLTLGNVELVFLQKYAFEQALSASSRASPVSLTRRR
;
A
#
# COMPACT_ATOMS: atom_id res chain seq x y z
N MET A 1 0.19 -30.94 32.55
CA MET A 1 -0.48 -30.85 31.23
C MET A 1 -0.94 -29.41 31.06
N LEU A 2 -0.09 -28.54 30.53
CA LEU A 2 -0.49 -27.20 30.11
C LEU A 2 -0.27 -27.14 28.61
N GLN A 3 -1.36 -27.04 27.84
CA GLN A 3 -1.26 -26.67 26.43
C GLN A 3 -0.80 -25.21 26.35
N PRO A 4 0.17 -24.87 25.47
CA PRO A 4 0.50 -23.48 25.24
C PRO A 4 -0.66 -22.79 24.51
N THR A 5 -1.12 -21.68 25.08
CA THR A 5 -2.10 -20.76 24.48
C THR A 5 -1.49 -20.08 23.25
N PRO A 6 -2.20 -19.93 22.12
CA PRO A 6 -1.69 -19.18 20.98
C PRO A 6 -1.90 -17.68 21.25
N ARG A 7 -1.07 -17.09 22.13
CA ARG A 7 -1.19 -15.67 22.50
C ARG A 7 -0.20 -14.72 21.84
N ASP A 8 0.70 -15.20 20.97
CA ASP A 8 1.72 -14.35 20.35
C ASP A 8 1.81 -14.51 18.82
N ALA A 9 0.66 -14.44 18.13
CA ALA A 9 0.64 -14.20 16.68
C ALA A 9 0.78 -12.69 16.34
N ARG A 10 1.25 -11.85 17.28
CA ARG A 10 1.57 -10.44 17.04
C ARG A 10 3.01 -10.28 16.55
N ALA A 11 3.42 -11.13 15.61
CA ALA A 11 4.64 -10.88 14.84
C ALA A 11 4.38 -9.69 13.89
N HIS A 12 4.44 -8.48 14.44
CA HIS A 12 4.83 -7.30 13.67
C HIS A 12 6.31 -7.46 13.37
N ASP A 13 6.65 -8.36 12.46
CA ASP A 13 8.00 -8.47 11.93
C ASP A 13 8.25 -7.31 10.96
N GLY A 14 8.40 -6.11 11.53
CA GLY A 14 9.07 -4.91 10.98
C GLY A 14 8.80 -4.44 9.54
N SER A 15 7.85 -5.02 8.81
CA SER A 15 7.84 -4.96 7.35
C SER A 15 6.50 -4.47 6.81
N TRP A 16 6.30 -3.16 6.86
CA TRP A 16 5.18 -2.50 6.21
C TRP A 16 5.31 -2.57 4.68
N PRO A 17 4.22 -2.72 3.93
CA PRO A 17 4.28 -2.54 2.48
C PRO A 17 4.64 -1.10 2.16
N VAL A 18 5.19 -0.90 0.96
CA VAL A 18 5.58 0.43 0.50
C VAL A 18 4.77 0.82 -0.73
N LEU A 19 4.48 2.11 -0.82
CA LEU A 19 4.02 2.78 -2.03
C LEU A 19 5.23 3.46 -2.66
N LEU A 20 5.59 3.04 -3.86
CA LEU A 20 6.55 3.77 -4.68
C LEU A 20 5.80 4.85 -5.43
N TRP A 21 6.21 6.09 -5.21
CA TRP A 21 5.65 7.25 -5.87
C TRP A 21 6.71 7.92 -6.72
N GLU A 22 6.39 8.24 -7.97
CA GLU A 22 7.17 9.19 -8.76
C GLU A 22 6.46 10.56 -8.68
N PRO A 23 6.94 11.48 -7.83
CA PRO A 23 6.39 12.82 -7.78
C PRO A 23 6.53 13.46 -9.15
N THR A 24 5.41 13.85 -9.74
CA THR A 24 5.47 14.80 -10.84
C THR A 24 6.14 16.03 -10.27
N SER A 25 7.31 16.40 -10.81
CA SER A 25 7.97 17.62 -10.35
C SER A 25 6.95 18.75 -10.37
N PRO A 26 6.87 19.59 -9.31
CA PRO A 26 5.96 20.71 -9.35
C PRO A 26 6.30 21.51 -10.60
N ARG A 27 5.35 21.60 -11.54
CA ARG A 27 5.45 22.57 -12.63
C ARG A 27 5.32 23.92 -11.97
N THR A 28 6.43 24.49 -11.54
CA THR A 28 6.49 25.83 -11.01
C THR A 28 5.94 26.73 -12.11
N ARG A 29 4.71 27.25 -11.92
CA ARG A 29 4.22 28.39 -12.70
C ARG A 29 5.02 29.60 -12.23
N VAL A 30 6.22 29.75 -12.78
CA VAL A 30 6.97 30.99 -12.71
C VAL A 30 7.17 31.43 -14.15
N GLY A 31 6.54 32.55 -14.51
CA GLY A 31 6.86 33.24 -15.74
C GLY A 31 8.36 33.55 -15.79
N ALA A 32 8.94 33.45 -16.98
CA ALA A 32 10.30 33.83 -17.32
C ALA A 32 11.43 32.97 -16.70
N ALA A 33 11.82 31.92 -17.42
CA ALA A 33 13.19 31.70 -17.91
C ALA A 33 13.27 30.25 -18.44
N ARG A 34 13.92 30.07 -19.59
CA ARG A 34 14.16 28.76 -20.21
C ARG A 34 14.83 27.84 -19.17
N PRO A 35 14.27 26.65 -18.85
CA PRO A 35 14.90 25.76 -17.88
C PRO A 35 16.27 25.30 -18.42
N PRO A 36 17.27 25.08 -17.55
CA PRO A 36 18.53 24.51 -17.97
C PRO A 36 18.28 23.10 -18.55
N LEU A 37 18.94 22.78 -19.66
CA LEU A 37 19.01 21.41 -20.18
C LEU A 37 19.81 20.59 -19.16
N GLY A 38 19.11 20.02 -18.19
CA GLY A 38 19.65 19.14 -17.17
C GLY A 38 18.50 18.27 -16.68
N SER A 39 18.60 16.98 -16.96
CA SER A 39 17.69 15.89 -16.58
C SER A 39 16.82 16.21 -15.36
N THR A 40 15.51 16.26 -15.55
CA THR A 40 14.53 16.09 -14.48
C THR A 40 14.82 14.75 -13.81
N GLU A 41 15.52 14.76 -12.68
CA GLU A 41 15.73 13.55 -11.91
C GLU A 41 14.37 13.11 -11.36
N SER A 42 13.82 12.04 -11.92
CA SER A 42 12.70 11.31 -11.33
C SER A 42 13.14 10.80 -9.97
N ARG A 43 12.82 11.54 -8.91
CA ARG A 43 13.10 11.11 -7.54
C ARG A 43 11.99 10.19 -7.09
N THR A 44 12.15 8.89 -7.27
CA THR A 44 11.22 7.90 -6.69
C THR A 44 11.21 8.06 -5.16
N VAL A 45 10.03 8.33 -4.60
CA VAL A 45 9.79 8.43 -3.16
C VAL A 45 9.19 7.12 -2.68
N VAL A 46 9.78 6.55 -1.62
CA VAL A 46 9.28 5.35 -0.97
C VAL A 46 8.46 5.76 0.26
N LEU A 47 7.19 5.37 0.30
CA LEU A 47 6.26 5.70 1.38
C LEU A 47 5.83 4.41 2.08
N GLU A 48 6.09 4.29 3.38
CA GLU A 48 5.63 3.15 4.17
C GLU A 48 4.14 3.26 4.47
N LEU A 49 3.38 2.20 4.18
CA LEU A 49 1.97 2.08 4.55
C LEU A 49 1.82 1.71 6.03
N ARG A 50 2.11 2.69 6.89
CA ARG A 50 1.98 2.56 8.35
C ARG A 50 1.11 3.67 8.95
N PRO A 51 0.29 3.37 9.96
CA PRO A 51 -0.43 4.40 10.70
C PRO A 51 0.57 5.32 11.45
N ARG A 52 0.33 6.64 11.47
CA ARG A 52 1.25 7.60 12.12
C ARG A 52 1.02 7.73 13.62
N LEU A 53 -0.24 7.88 14.02
CA LEU A 53 -0.65 8.19 15.40
C LEU A 53 -1.57 7.12 16.00
N ARG A 54 -1.76 6.02 15.27
CA ARG A 54 -2.76 4.98 15.55
C ARG A 54 -2.08 3.62 15.74
N PRO A 55 -2.76 2.65 16.38
CA PRO A 55 -2.28 1.27 16.48
C PRO A 55 -1.94 0.66 15.12
N ALA A 56 -1.04 -0.33 15.09
CA ALA A 56 -0.51 -0.93 13.86
C ALA A 56 -1.56 -1.71 13.03
N ASP A 57 -2.69 -2.05 13.61
CA ASP A 57 -3.84 -2.67 12.97
C ASP A 57 -4.85 -1.66 12.42
N ALA A 58 -4.61 -0.36 12.61
CA ALA A 58 -5.48 0.69 12.10
C ALA A 58 -5.34 0.88 10.58
N ASP A 59 -6.41 1.42 9.99
CA ASP A 59 -6.42 1.84 8.60
C ASP A 59 -5.42 2.98 8.37
N VAL A 60 -4.72 2.94 7.23
CA VAL A 60 -3.78 3.97 6.79
C VAL A 60 -4.48 4.88 5.80
N THR A 61 -4.56 6.18 6.09
CA THR A 61 -5.19 7.16 5.19
C THR A 61 -4.18 7.86 4.30
N VAL A 62 -4.55 8.07 3.03
CA VAL A 62 -3.75 8.74 2.01
C VAL A 62 -4.56 9.88 1.41
N GLY A 63 -3.95 11.06 1.29
CA GLY A 63 -4.59 12.24 0.72
C GLY A 63 -3.67 13.45 0.72
N SER A 64 -4.17 14.62 0.28
CA SER A 64 -3.42 15.87 0.33
C SER A 64 -3.54 16.63 1.66
N GLY A 65 -4.47 16.21 2.51
CA GLY A 65 -4.69 16.79 3.83
C GLY A 65 -3.60 16.38 4.82
N ALA A 66 -3.21 17.31 5.71
CA ALA A 66 -2.19 17.06 6.73
C ALA A 66 -2.66 16.03 7.79
N GLU A 67 -3.95 15.77 7.87
CA GLU A 67 -4.59 14.77 8.72
C GLU A 67 -4.33 13.32 8.26
N CYS A 68 -3.84 13.12 7.02
CA CYS A 68 -3.58 11.79 6.49
C CYS A 68 -2.28 11.17 7.03
N ASP A 69 -2.25 9.84 7.15
CA ASP A 69 -1.03 9.11 7.50
C ASP A 69 0.03 9.22 6.40
N ILE A 70 -0.39 9.31 5.14
CA ILE A 70 0.48 9.59 4.00
C ILE A 70 -0.07 10.83 3.30
N VAL A 71 0.78 11.85 3.21
CA VAL A 71 0.41 13.14 2.60
C VAL A 71 1.02 13.22 1.22
N LEU A 72 0.18 13.24 0.19
CA LEU A 72 0.55 13.49 -1.20
C LEU A 72 0.16 14.94 -1.52
N ALA A 73 1.13 15.85 -1.52
CA ALA A 73 0.92 17.29 -1.70
C ALA A 73 0.62 17.68 -3.16
N GLU A 74 -0.40 17.03 -3.75
CA GLU A 74 -0.77 17.12 -5.14
C GLU A 74 -2.19 17.67 -5.25
N SER A 75 -2.39 18.67 -6.11
CA SER A 75 -3.68 19.36 -6.28
C SER A 75 -4.79 18.46 -6.84
N THR A 76 -4.40 17.32 -7.40
CA THR A 76 -5.30 16.33 -8.01
C THR A 76 -5.78 15.28 -7.01
N VAL A 77 -5.18 15.27 -5.82
CA VAL A 77 -5.50 14.33 -4.74
C VAL A 77 -6.38 15.05 -3.72
N SER A 78 -7.58 14.53 -3.48
CA SER A 78 -8.48 15.01 -2.41
C SER A 78 -7.83 14.96 -1.02
N ARG A 79 -8.31 15.81 -0.09
CA ARG A 79 -7.75 15.92 1.28
C ARG A 79 -7.70 14.58 2.00
N LEU A 80 -8.79 13.83 1.91
CA LEU A 80 -8.92 12.44 2.32
C LEU A 80 -9.33 11.65 1.06
N HIS A 81 -8.37 10.97 0.42
CA HIS A 81 -8.59 10.40 -0.92
C HIS A 81 -8.90 8.90 -0.87
N ALA A 82 -8.05 8.15 -0.18
CA ALA A 82 -8.17 6.71 -0.08
C ALA A 82 -7.74 6.23 1.31
N ARG A 83 -8.29 5.09 1.72
CA ARG A 83 -7.79 4.33 2.87
C ARG A 83 -7.24 2.99 2.44
N PHE A 84 -6.21 2.55 3.13
CA PHE A 84 -5.62 1.24 3.00
C PHE A 84 -5.89 0.47 4.28
N ARG A 85 -6.43 -0.74 4.14
CA ARG A 85 -6.72 -1.63 5.25
C ARG A 85 -6.03 -2.95 5.03
N ARG A 86 -5.36 -3.45 6.08
CA ARG A 86 -4.90 -4.82 6.15
C ARG A 86 -5.98 -5.69 6.79
N GLU A 87 -6.40 -6.74 6.11
CA GLU A 87 -7.31 -7.72 6.67
C GLU A 87 -6.58 -8.53 7.76
N PRO A 88 -7.08 -8.58 9.02
CA PRO A 88 -6.37 -9.22 10.12
C PRO A 88 -6.17 -10.74 9.95
N HIS A 89 -7.09 -11.42 9.27
CA HIS A 89 -7.09 -12.88 9.16
C HIS A 89 -6.21 -13.39 8.02
N THR A 90 -6.23 -12.72 6.87
CA THR A 90 -5.48 -13.14 5.67
C THR A 90 -4.18 -12.37 5.50
N GLY A 91 -4.05 -11.21 6.16
CA GLY A 91 -2.97 -10.26 5.92
C GLY A 91 -3.04 -9.53 4.57
N LEU A 92 -4.10 -9.75 3.78
CA LEU A 92 -4.29 -9.10 2.49
C LEU A 92 -4.55 -7.61 2.69
N TRP A 93 -3.97 -6.81 1.82
CA TRP A 93 -4.20 -5.38 1.80
C TRP A 93 -5.31 -5.06 0.81
N SER A 94 -6.11 -4.05 1.15
CA SER A 94 -7.09 -3.48 0.24
C SER A 94 -7.02 -1.96 0.28
N VAL A 95 -7.37 -1.34 -0.84
CA VAL A 95 -7.58 0.11 -0.94
C VAL A 95 -9.08 0.38 -1.06
N THR A 96 -9.55 1.48 -0.49
CA THR A 96 -10.92 1.96 -0.65
C THR A 96 -10.86 3.44 -0.98
N ASP A 97 -11.47 3.85 -2.09
CA ASP A 97 -11.68 5.24 -2.43
C ASP A 97 -12.69 5.87 -1.45
N LEU A 98 -12.37 7.06 -0.94
CA LEU A 98 -13.17 7.80 0.04
C LEU A 98 -13.92 8.97 -0.63
N GLU A 99 -14.57 8.69 -1.76
CA GLU A 99 -15.30 9.67 -2.57
C GLU A 99 -14.38 10.79 -3.09
N SER A 100 -13.25 10.39 -3.66
CA SER A 100 -12.30 11.35 -4.21
C SER A 100 -12.86 12.05 -5.46
N GLU A 101 -12.46 13.30 -5.68
CA GLU A 101 -12.98 14.12 -6.79
C GLU A 101 -12.63 13.57 -8.18
N ARG A 102 -11.48 12.86 -8.28
CA ARG A 102 -10.95 12.33 -9.54
C ARG A 102 -10.98 10.80 -9.63
N GLY A 103 -11.37 10.15 -8.55
CA GLY A 103 -11.39 8.70 -8.42
C GLY A 103 -10.02 8.09 -8.13
N THR A 104 -10.08 6.86 -7.62
CA THR A 104 -8.94 5.95 -7.49
C THR A 104 -9.04 4.85 -8.55
N TYR A 105 -7.95 4.58 -9.25
CA TYR A 105 -7.86 3.51 -10.24
C TYR A 105 -6.85 2.45 -9.79
N GLN A 106 -7.12 1.18 -10.09
CA GLN A 106 -6.19 0.07 -9.94
C GLN A 106 -5.96 -0.57 -11.31
N ASP A 107 -4.70 -0.59 -11.75
CA ASP A 107 -4.29 -1.13 -13.06
C ASP A 107 -5.14 -0.57 -14.23
N GLY A 108 -5.51 0.72 -14.13
CA GLY A 108 -6.33 1.44 -15.11
C GLY A 108 -7.85 1.29 -14.95
N VAL A 109 -8.32 0.48 -13.99
CA VAL A 109 -9.74 0.25 -13.72
C VAL A 109 -10.20 1.09 -12.52
N LEU A 110 -11.29 1.84 -12.68
CA LEU A 110 -11.86 2.65 -11.60
C LEU A 110 -12.35 1.79 -10.43
N ILE A 111 -11.93 2.14 -9.22
CA ILE A 111 -12.46 1.58 -7.98
C ILE A 111 -13.70 2.39 -7.59
N LEU A 112 -14.82 1.69 -7.38
CA LEU A 112 -16.04 2.35 -6.91
C LEU A 112 -15.83 2.90 -5.48
N PRO A 113 -16.21 4.16 -5.21
CA PRO A 113 -16.15 4.75 -3.87
C PRO A 113 -16.80 3.85 -2.81
N GLY A 114 -16.15 3.76 -1.64
CA GLY A 114 -16.61 2.94 -0.52
C GLY A 114 -16.40 1.42 -0.67
N ARG A 115 -16.07 0.92 -1.88
CA ARG A 115 -15.83 -0.51 -2.11
C ARG A 115 -14.35 -0.85 -1.90
N PRO A 116 -14.01 -1.84 -1.05
CA PRO A 116 -12.64 -2.30 -0.93
C PRO A 116 -12.20 -3.08 -2.18
N ALA A 117 -11.06 -2.69 -2.73
CA ALA A 117 -10.38 -3.40 -3.82
C ALA A 117 -9.11 -4.08 -3.28
N PRO A 118 -8.92 -5.39 -3.51
CA PRO A 118 -7.74 -6.10 -3.03
C PRO A 118 -6.47 -5.67 -3.78
N LEU A 119 -5.39 -5.48 -3.04
CA LEU A 119 -4.08 -5.11 -3.54
C LEU A 119 -3.16 -6.32 -3.60
N LEU A 120 -2.61 -6.57 -4.79
CA LEU A 120 -1.56 -7.56 -5.00
C LEU A 120 -0.20 -6.88 -5.06
N CYS A 121 0.86 -7.61 -4.78
CA CYS A 121 2.20 -7.06 -4.95
C CYS A 121 2.39 -6.57 -6.40
N ARG A 122 2.91 -5.35 -6.54
CA ARG A 122 3.09 -4.60 -7.80
C ARG A 122 1.82 -4.04 -8.42
N SER A 123 0.67 -4.07 -7.73
CA SER A 123 -0.53 -3.35 -8.17
C SER A 123 -0.23 -1.87 -8.40
N ARG A 124 -0.63 -1.35 -9.56
CA ARG A 124 -0.49 0.07 -9.89
C ARG A 124 -1.76 0.79 -9.47
N LEU A 125 -1.61 1.83 -8.69
CA LEU A 125 -2.69 2.66 -8.23
C LEU A 125 -2.55 4.05 -8.82
N THR A 126 -3.66 4.63 -9.25
CA THR A 126 -3.72 6.03 -9.67
C THR A 126 -4.70 6.75 -8.76
N LEU A 127 -4.20 7.71 -7.99
CA LEU A 127 -5.01 8.57 -7.12
C LEU A 127 -5.04 9.96 -7.75
N GLY A 128 -6.16 10.34 -8.37
CA GLY A 128 -6.18 11.53 -9.22
C GLY A 128 -5.19 11.42 -10.37
N ASN A 129 -4.11 12.22 -10.37
CA ASN A 129 -3.03 12.14 -11.38
C ASN A 129 -1.74 11.56 -10.82
N VAL A 130 -1.77 11.01 -9.61
CA VAL A 130 -0.61 10.43 -8.95
C VAL A 130 -0.57 8.93 -9.18
N GLU A 131 0.51 8.44 -9.80
CA GLU A 131 0.76 7.01 -9.94
C GLU A 131 1.60 6.49 -8.78
N LEU A 132 1.12 5.41 -8.16
CA LEU A 132 1.77 4.68 -7.09
C LEU A 132 1.90 3.21 -7.47
N VAL A 133 2.99 2.57 -7.05
CA VAL A 133 3.12 1.11 -7.11
C VAL A 133 3.12 0.56 -5.71
N PHE A 134 2.16 -0.31 -5.41
CA PHE A 134 2.09 -1.02 -4.14
C PHE A 134 3.02 -2.23 -4.17
N LEU A 135 3.97 -2.29 -3.23
CA LEU A 135 4.87 -3.42 -3.07
C LEU A 135 4.71 -4.05 -1.69
N GLN A 136 4.29 -5.32 -1.68
CA GLN A 136 4.36 -6.16 -0.48
C GLN A 136 5.74 -6.78 -0.37
N LYS A 137 6.43 -6.52 0.74
CA LYS A 137 7.71 -7.17 1.06
C LYS A 137 7.56 -8.67 1.41
N TYR A 138 6.36 -9.12 1.82
CA TYR A 138 6.15 -10.33 2.63
C TYR A 138 5.30 -11.44 1.95
N ALA A 139 4.99 -11.36 0.66
CA ALA A 139 4.19 -12.39 -0.01
C ALA A 139 4.87 -13.79 0.01
N PHE A 140 6.21 -13.81 0.02
CA PHE A 140 7.00 -15.04 0.00
C PHE A 140 6.99 -15.79 1.35
N GLU A 141 7.22 -15.09 2.46
CA GLU A 141 7.34 -15.71 3.79
C GLU A 141 6.00 -16.24 4.31
N GLN A 142 4.86 -15.65 3.92
CA GLN A 142 3.54 -16.24 4.18
C GLN A 142 3.23 -17.42 3.29
N ALA A 143 3.60 -17.40 2.01
CA ALA A 143 3.42 -18.56 1.13
C ALA A 143 4.27 -19.75 1.60
N LEU A 144 5.48 -19.49 2.10
CA LEU A 144 6.34 -20.48 2.76
C LEU A 144 5.75 -20.97 4.09
N SER A 145 5.20 -20.08 4.92
CA SER A 145 4.58 -20.44 6.21
C SER A 145 3.21 -21.13 6.05
N ALA A 146 2.47 -20.82 4.99
CA ALA A 146 1.20 -21.46 4.63
C ALA A 146 1.45 -22.82 3.96
N SER A 147 2.48 -22.92 3.10
CA SER A 147 2.91 -24.21 2.53
C SER A 147 3.55 -25.12 3.57
N SER A 148 4.24 -24.61 4.59
CA SER A 148 4.77 -25.43 5.68
C SER A 148 3.70 -25.93 6.67
N ARG A 149 2.51 -25.30 6.65
CA ARG A 149 1.29 -25.78 7.32
C ARG A 149 0.46 -26.75 6.47
N ALA A 150 0.71 -26.86 5.17
CA ALA A 150 0.24 -28.00 4.40
C ALA A 150 1.06 -29.22 4.87
N SER A 151 0.38 -30.17 5.53
CA SER A 151 0.98 -31.31 6.22
C SER A 151 2.07 -32.02 5.42
N PRO A 152 3.09 -32.61 6.08
CA PRO A 152 4.08 -33.43 5.40
C PRO A 152 3.35 -34.54 4.66
N VAL A 153 3.47 -34.56 3.33
CA VAL A 153 3.06 -35.69 2.51
C VAL A 153 3.75 -36.92 3.11
N SER A 154 2.96 -37.80 3.72
CA SER A 154 3.45 -39.10 4.18
C SER A 154 3.85 -39.90 2.95
N LEU A 155 5.16 -39.99 2.70
CA LEU A 155 5.74 -41.02 1.84
C LEU A 155 5.47 -42.37 2.51
N THR A 156 4.34 -42.99 2.18
CA THR A 156 4.12 -44.39 2.48
C THR A 156 5.05 -45.21 1.59
N ARG A 157 6.19 -45.62 2.14
CA ARG A 157 7.08 -46.57 1.49
C ARG A 157 6.36 -47.92 1.45
N ARG A 158 5.96 -48.38 0.26
CA ARG A 158 5.48 -49.74 0.04
C ARG A 158 6.64 -50.66 -0.31
N ARG A 159 6.63 -51.82 0.37
CA ARG A 159 7.45 -53.04 0.27
C ARG A 159 8.73 -53.07 1.08
#